data_AF-A0A178VQ31-F1
#
_entry.id   AF-A0A178VQ31-F1
#
_cell.length_a   1.000
_cell.length_b   1.000
_cell.length_c   1.000
_cell.angle_alpha   90.00
_cell.angle_beta   90.00
_cell.angle_gamma   90.00
#
_symmetry.space_group_name_H-M   'P 1'
#
loop_
_entity.id
_entity.type
_entity.pdbx_description
1 polymer ?
#
loop_
_entity_poly.entity_id
_entity_poly.type
_entity_poly.pdbx_seq_one_letter_code
_entity_poly.pdbx_strand_id
1 'polypeptide(L)'
;MDLQRGFVFLSLVLSFMIIETTAYRERQLLLLQPPQETAIDTANAVVTVQDRGLKTRRPEHKNAYATMMYMGTPRDYEFYVATRVLIRSLRSLHVEADLVVIASLDVPLRWVQTL
;
A
#
# COMPACT_ATOMS: atom_id res chain seq x y z
N MET A 1 37.08 -1.41 21.34
CA MET A 1 36.80 -0.69 20.07
C MET A 1 35.30 -0.49 19.99
N ASP A 2 34.72 0.23 20.96
CA ASP A 2 33.26 0.18 21.20
C ASP A 2 32.59 1.56 21.19
N LEU A 3 33.37 2.64 21.13
CA LEU A 3 32.84 4.00 21.05
C LEU A 3 32.25 4.29 19.65
N GLN A 4 32.89 3.76 18.60
CA GLN A 4 32.47 4.01 17.22
C GLN A 4 31.12 3.34 16.88
N ARG A 5 30.82 2.17 17.46
CA ARG A 5 29.51 1.51 17.29
C ARG A 5 28.39 2.23 18.04
N GLY A 6 28.67 2.75 19.24
CA GLY A 6 27.71 3.56 20.00
C GLY A 6 27.30 4.83 19.26
N PHE A 7 28.26 5.52 18.63
CA PHE A 7 27.98 6.73 17.84
C PHE A 7 27.14 6.46 16.58
N VAL A 8 27.35 5.34 15.89
CA VAL A 8 26.51 4.97 14.73
C VAL A 8 25.09 4.65 15.15
N PHE A 9 24.92 3.96 16.29
CA PHE A 9 23.60 3.64 16.81
C PHE A 9 22.84 4.89 17.27
N LEU A 10 23.53 5.81 17.97
CA LEU A 10 22.97 7.10 18.37
C LEU A 10 22.57 7.95 17.17
N SER A 11 23.40 7.97 16.12
CA SER A 11 23.10 8.65 14.85
C SER A 11 21.87 8.07 14.14
N LEU A 12 21.75 6.73 14.12
CA LEU A 12 20.60 6.05 13.50
C LEU A 12 19.29 6.38 14.23
N VAL A 13 19.31 6.36 15.56
CA VAL A 13 18.14 6.68 16.40
C VAL A 13 17.76 8.16 16.27
N LEU A 14 18.75 9.07 16.23
CA LEU A 14 18.48 10.50 16.02
C LEU A 14 17.85 10.75 14.65
N SER A 15 18.34 10.09 13.60
CA SER A 15 17.77 10.19 12.26
C SER A 15 16.33 9.67 12.22
N PHE A 16 16.05 8.54 12.88
CA PHE A 16 14.70 7.99 12.97
C PHE A 16 13.73 8.92 13.71
N MET A 17 14.17 9.52 14.82
CA MET A 17 13.41 10.53 15.57
C MET A 17 13.17 11.82 14.75
N ILE A 18 14.15 12.23 13.93
CA ILE A 18 14.02 13.39 13.04
C ILE A 18 13.03 13.10 11.90
N ILE A 19 13.03 11.88 11.35
CA ILE A 19 12.08 11.48 10.30
C ILE A 19 10.65 11.39 10.84
N GLU A 20 10.46 10.86 12.04
CA GLU A 20 9.12 10.80 12.65
C GLU A 20 8.59 12.20 13.02
N THR A 21 9.43 13.10 13.53
CA THR A 21 8.99 14.46 13.90
C THR A 21 8.67 15.32 12.66
N THR A 22 9.40 15.15 11.55
CA THR A 22 9.05 15.84 10.29
C THR A 22 7.76 15.31 9.71
N ALA A 23 7.56 13.98 9.69
CA ALA A 23 6.32 13.36 9.22
C ALA A 23 5.11 13.75 10.08
N TYR A 24 5.29 13.92 11.39
CA TYR A 24 4.23 14.39 12.28
C TYR A 24 3.92 15.89 12.11
N ARG A 25 4.96 16.73 11.97
CA ARG A 25 4.82 18.17 11.71
C ARG A 25 4.14 18.44 10.37
N GLU A 26 4.44 17.65 9.34
CA GLU A 26 3.82 17.75 8.01
C GLU A 26 2.33 17.36 8.06
N ARG A 27 1.98 16.31 8.84
CA ARG A 27 0.58 15.97 9.13
C ARG A 27 -0.15 17.08 9.90
N GLN A 28 0.49 17.74 10.87
CA GLN A 28 -0.12 18.86 11.58
C GLN A 28 -0.29 20.11 10.70
N LEU A 29 0.64 20.38 9.79
CA LEU A 29 0.51 21.47 8.82
C LEU A 29 -0.58 21.21 7.78
N LEU A 30 -0.76 19.96 7.35
CA LEU A 30 -1.89 19.53 6.52
C LEU A 30 -3.24 19.63 7.24
N LEU A 31 -3.25 19.47 8.58
CA LEU A 31 -4.46 19.59 9.41
C LEU A 31 -4.84 21.04 9.77
N LEU A 32 -3.96 22.03 9.55
CA LEU A 32 -4.24 23.45 9.79
C LEU A 32 -4.83 24.18 8.56
N GLN A 33 -4.97 23.50 7.42
CA GLN A 33 -5.70 24.04 6.28
C GLN A 33 -7.21 23.79 6.48
N PRO A 34 -8.08 24.82 6.59
CA PRO A 34 -9.51 24.61 6.48
C PRO A 34 -9.82 24.07 5.07
N PRO A 35 -10.58 22.98 4.94
CA PRO A 35 -10.94 22.41 3.65
C PRO A 35 -11.99 23.31 2.99
N GLN A 36 -11.59 24.14 2.03
CA GLN A 36 -12.52 24.88 1.19
C GLN A 36 -12.58 24.25 -0.20
N GLU A 37 -13.75 23.66 -0.46
CA GLU A 37 -14.36 23.31 -1.76
C GLU A 37 -13.67 22.28 -2.65
N THR A 38 -14.02 21.01 -2.43
CA THR A 38 -14.75 20.18 -3.42
C THR A 38 -15.52 19.08 -2.68
N ALA A 39 -16.46 19.48 -1.80
CA ALA A 39 -17.31 18.57 -1.05
C ALA A 39 -18.24 17.69 -1.92
N ILE A 40 -18.31 17.97 -3.22
CA ILE A 40 -19.10 17.20 -4.19
C ILE A 40 -18.30 15.98 -4.70
N ASP A 41 -16.97 16.04 -4.70
CA ASP A 41 -16.13 14.92 -5.20
C ASP A 41 -15.82 13.88 -4.12
N THR A 42 -15.76 14.23 -2.84
CA THR A 42 -15.53 13.23 -1.78
C THR A 42 -16.74 12.33 -1.56
N ALA A 43 -17.96 12.87 -1.67
CA ALA A 43 -19.17 12.06 -1.63
C ALA A 43 -19.21 11.06 -2.79
N ASN A 44 -18.83 11.49 -4.00
CA ASN A 44 -18.74 10.62 -5.16
C ASN A 44 -17.54 9.66 -5.10
N ALA A 45 -16.41 10.05 -4.51
CA ALA A 45 -15.24 9.18 -4.30
C ALA A 45 -15.52 8.09 -3.25
N VAL A 46 -16.20 8.43 -2.16
CA VAL A 46 -16.65 7.47 -1.14
C VAL A 46 -17.73 6.55 -1.70
N VAL A 47 -18.68 7.08 -2.47
CA VAL A 47 -19.74 6.29 -3.12
C VAL A 47 -19.18 5.38 -4.22
N THR A 48 -18.17 5.81 -4.99
CA THR A 48 -17.49 4.97 -6.00
C THR A 48 -16.54 3.92 -5.42
N VAL A 49 -16.03 4.12 -4.19
CA VAL A 49 -15.33 3.07 -3.43
C VAL A 49 -16.30 2.01 -2.92
N GLN A 50 -17.52 2.41 -2.57
CA GLN A 50 -18.52 1.51 -1.99
C GLN A 50 -19.20 0.58 -3.01
N ASP A 51 -19.28 0.99 -4.28
CA ASP A 51 -20.07 0.28 -5.30
C ASP A 51 -19.26 -0.68 -6.19
N ARG A 52 -17.93 -0.73 -6.02
CA ARG A 52 -17.15 -1.88 -6.52
C ARG A 52 -17.35 -3.04 -5.56
N GLY A 53 -18.47 -3.73 -5.71
CA GLY A 53 -18.87 -4.88 -4.91
C GLY A 53 -17.69 -5.83 -4.66
N LEU A 54 -17.02 -5.64 -3.53
CA LEU A 54 -16.18 -6.64 -2.92
C LEU A 54 -17.17 -7.73 -2.53
N LYS A 55 -17.36 -8.70 -3.44
CA LYS A 55 -17.78 -10.04 -3.05
C LYS A 55 -16.74 -10.47 -2.03
N THR A 56 -17.01 -10.20 -0.76
CA THR A 56 -16.27 -10.71 0.37
C THR A 56 -16.49 -12.21 0.36
N ARG A 57 -15.71 -12.89 -0.49
CA ARG A 57 -15.59 -14.33 -0.46
C ARG A 57 -15.14 -14.66 0.95
N ARG A 58 -15.88 -15.55 1.61
CA ARG A 58 -15.43 -16.06 2.91
C ARG A 58 -14.04 -16.67 2.71
N PRO A 59 -13.07 -16.40 3.61
CA PRO A 59 -11.73 -16.97 3.49
C PRO A 59 -11.85 -18.48 3.41
N GLU A 60 -11.22 -19.07 2.38
CA GLU A 60 -11.24 -20.51 2.14
C GLU A 60 -10.16 -21.20 2.97
N HIS A 61 -9.07 -20.48 3.25
CA HIS A 61 -7.93 -20.97 3.99
C HIS A 61 -7.72 -20.20 5.29
N LYS A 62 -6.99 -20.82 6.23
CA LYS A 62 -6.60 -20.18 7.49
C LYS A 62 -5.59 -19.03 7.28
N ASN A 63 -4.77 -19.14 6.24
CA ASN A 63 -3.68 -18.23 5.94
C ASN A 63 -3.88 -17.57 4.58
N ALA A 64 -3.23 -16.42 4.37
CA ALA A 64 -3.21 -15.73 3.09
C ALA A 64 -1.83 -15.20 2.74
N TYR A 65 -1.49 -15.23 1.45
CA TYR A 65 -0.35 -14.49 0.91
C TYR A 65 -0.84 -13.19 0.30
N ALA A 66 -0.33 -12.09 0.82
CA ALA A 66 -0.70 -10.75 0.40
C ALA A 66 0.45 -10.07 -0.34
N THR A 67 0.12 -9.30 -1.37
CA THR A 67 1.05 -8.39 -2.06
C THR A 67 0.35 -7.07 -2.35
N MET A 68 1.12 -5.98 -2.38
CA MET A 68 0.60 -4.64 -2.67
C MET A 68 0.92 -4.24 -4.11
N MET A 69 -0.03 -3.58 -4.75
CA MET A 69 0.14 -2.97 -6.06
C MET A 69 -0.26 -1.50 -5.97
N TYR A 70 0.64 -0.62 -6.35
CA TYR A 70 0.41 0.83 -6.38
C TYR A 70 1.10 1.46 -7.57
N MET A 71 0.70 2.68 -7.92
CA MET A 71 1.29 3.43 -9.02
C MET A 71 2.09 4.62 -8.49
N GLY A 72 2.82 5.29 -9.38
CA GLY A 72 3.61 6.48 -9.09
C GLY A 72 5.11 6.26 -9.20
N THR A 73 5.55 5.12 -9.74
CA THR A 73 6.97 4.85 -10.00
C THR A 73 7.23 4.68 -11.49
N PRO A 74 8.46 4.95 -11.98
CA PRO A 74 8.83 4.66 -13.36
C PRO A 74 8.74 3.16 -13.76
N ARG A 75 8.54 2.25 -12.80
CA ARG A 75 8.56 0.79 -12.99
C ARG A 75 7.23 0.11 -12.67
N ASP A 76 6.14 0.86 -12.67
CA ASP A 76 4.82 0.34 -12.27
C ASP A 76 4.37 -0.86 -13.14
N TYR A 77 4.70 -0.86 -14.43
CA TYR A 77 4.35 -1.96 -15.32
C TYR A 77 5.12 -3.24 -15.00
N GLU A 78 6.41 -3.13 -14.70
CA GLU A 78 7.26 -4.24 -14.31
C GLU A 78 6.79 -4.86 -12.99
N PHE A 79 6.37 -4.03 -12.03
CA PHE A 79 5.78 -4.52 -10.79
C PHE A 79 4.45 -5.22 -11.02
N TYR A 80 3.58 -4.68 -11.90
CA TYR A 80 2.35 -5.37 -12.29
C TYR A 80 2.64 -6.74 -12.93
N VAL A 81 3.63 -6.84 -13.81
CA VAL A 81 4.06 -8.12 -14.39
C VAL A 81 4.59 -9.06 -13.31
N ALA A 82 5.40 -8.55 -12.39
CA ALA A 82 5.94 -9.33 -11.27
C ALA A 82 4.83 -9.90 -10.37
N THR A 83 3.80 -9.10 -10.06
CA THR A 83 2.62 -9.55 -9.30
C THR A 83 1.90 -10.69 -10.01
N ARG A 84 1.72 -10.62 -11.33
CA ARG A 84 1.11 -11.72 -12.11
C ARG A 84 1.96 -12.99 -12.08
N VAL A 85 3.27 -12.86 -12.19
CA VAL A 85 4.19 -14.00 -12.10
C VAL A 85 4.14 -14.63 -10.70
N LEU A 86 4.13 -13.81 -9.64
CA LEU A 86 4.00 -14.26 -8.25
C LEU A 86 2.71 -15.03 -8.01
N ILE A 87 1.57 -14.48 -8.45
CA ILE A 87 0.27 -15.16 -8.28
C ILE A 87 0.24 -16.46 -9.07
N ARG A 88 0.73 -16.44 -10.32
CA ARG A 88 0.77 -17.64 -11.16
C ARG A 88 1.66 -18.72 -10.57
N SER A 89 2.81 -18.36 -10.00
CA SER A 89 3.73 -19.32 -9.39
C SER A 89 3.13 -19.95 -8.13
N LEU A 90 2.54 -19.15 -7.24
CA LEU A 90 1.87 -19.64 -6.03
C LEU A 90 0.69 -20.57 -6.37
N ARG A 91 -0.09 -20.22 -7.42
CA ARG A 91 -1.15 -21.11 -7.92
C ARG A 91 -0.60 -22.42 -8.47
N SER A 92 0.50 -22.38 -9.23
CA SER A 92 1.12 -23.61 -9.76
C SER A 92 1.69 -24.52 -8.67
N LEU A 93 2.09 -23.94 -7.54
CA LEU A 93 2.57 -24.67 -6.36
C LEU A 93 1.44 -25.21 -5.48
N HIS A 94 0.17 -24.99 -5.83
CA HIS A 94 -1.01 -25.47 -5.09
C HIS A 94 -0.97 -25.11 -3.60
N VAL A 95 -0.58 -23.86 -3.32
CA VAL A 95 -0.52 -23.34 -1.94
C VAL A 95 -1.90 -23.41 -1.27
N GLU A 96 -1.95 -23.94 -0.05
CA GLU A 96 -3.14 -23.92 0.82
C GLU A 96 -3.31 -22.56 1.55
N ALA A 97 -3.41 -21.49 0.79
CA ALA A 97 -3.61 -20.14 1.31
C ALA A 97 -4.36 -19.27 0.31
N ASP A 98 -5.15 -18.33 0.81
CA ASP A 98 -5.81 -17.33 -0.02
C ASP A 98 -4.75 -16.38 -0.62
N LEU A 99 -4.92 -15.98 -1.89
CA LEU A 99 -4.04 -15.02 -2.56
C LEU A 99 -4.74 -13.66 -2.62
N VAL A 100 -4.12 -12.65 -2.01
CA VAL A 100 -4.71 -11.30 -1.88
C VAL A 100 -3.79 -10.27 -2.52
N VAL A 101 -4.37 -9.43 -3.37
CA VAL A 101 -3.71 -8.24 -3.91
C VAL A 101 -4.38 -7.01 -3.33
N ILE A 102 -3.62 -6.21 -2.60
CA ILE A 102 -4.07 -4.92 -2.09
C ILE A 102 -3.66 -3.87 -3.11
N ALA A 103 -4.63 -3.33 -3.84
CA ALA A 103 -4.40 -2.32 -4.87
C ALA A 103 -4.78 -0.93 -4.36
N SER A 104 -3.94 0.07 -4.61
CA SER A 104 -4.30 1.47 -4.41
C SER A 104 -5.26 1.97 -5.50
N LEU A 105 -5.88 3.13 -5.28
CA LEU A 105 -6.97 3.66 -6.11
C LEU A 105 -6.55 4.05 -7.53
N ASP A 106 -5.29 4.42 -7.69
CA ASP A 106 -4.62 4.83 -8.92
C ASP A 106 -4.25 3.65 -9.84
N VAL A 107 -4.31 2.41 -9.35
CA VAL A 107 -4.09 1.23 -10.19
C VAL A 107 -5.14 1.16 -11.29
N PRO A 108 -4.74 1.02 -12.57
CA PRO A 108 -5.68 0.88 -13.68
C PRO A 108 -6.63 -0.31 -13.48
N LEU A 109 -7.94 -0.08 -13.61
CA LEU A 109 -8.97 -1.12 -13.43
C LEU A 109 -8.72 -2.35 -14.33
N ARG A 110 -8.23 -2.11 -15.56
CA ARG A 110 -7.87 -3.18 -16.51
C ARG A 110 -6.85 -4.16 -15.92
N TRP A 111 -5.90 -3.68 -15.11
CA TRP A 111 -4.86 -4.51 -14.50
C TRP A 111 -5.44 -5.36 -13.37
N VAL A 112 -6.31 -4.77 -12.55
CA VAL A 112 -7.05 -5.47 -11.49
C VAL A 112 -7.90 -6.60 -12.05
N GLN A 113 -8.57 -6.39 -13.19
CA GLN A 113 -9.42 -7.39 -13.83
C GLN A 113 -8.66 -8.56 -14.47
N THR A 114 -7.36 -8.39 -14.73
CA THR A 114 -6.51 -9.39 -15.42
C THR A 114 -5.55 -10.16 -14.51
N LEU A 115 -5.62 -9.91 -13.20
CA LEU A 115 -4.95 -10.69 -12.16
C LEU A 115 -5.72 -11.98 -11.86
#